data_AF-A0A2A6CNB7-F1
#
_entry.id   AF-A0A2A6CNB7-F1
#
_cell.length_a   1.000
_cell.length_b   1.000
_cell.length_c   1.000
_cell.angle_alpha   90.00
_cell.angle_beta   90.00
_cell.angle_gamma   90.00
#
_symmetry.space_group_name_H-M   'P 1'
#
loop_
_entity.id
_entity.type
_entity.pdbx_description
1 polymer ?
#
loop_
_entity_poly.entity_id
_entity_poly.type
_entity_poly.pdbx_seq_one_letter_code
_entity_poly.pdbx_strand_id
1 'polypeptide(L)'
;MAANSTLFDFFNAYPIFPVTNLLIGAAAFLPLCCLLYIAQITPLHSNCRYILCMWALSFGSVFVVTILVAIVDLKNESGYMPLSEFTNELGGVYPYIGLALLALIEVFVLATGSFVLRVSQKRYDSSYGKTSLTVKEACEMSRAMIPAYATSFTPKASTIIVISFFFTVRAEHENILGYVEAYYSLKNQTCAHVERFLGQIGYRNLF
;
A
#
# COMPACT_ATOMS: atom_id res chain seq x y z
N MET A 1 -15.19 3.76 34.43
CA MET A 1 -15.82 4.93 33.79
C MET A 1 -14.81 5.52 32.83
N ALA A 2 -14.89 5.17 31.56
CA ALA A 2 -14.05 5.81 30.55
C ALA A 2 -14.51 7.26 30.41
N ALA A 3 -13.58 8.21 30.43
CA ALA A 3 -13.91 9.59 30.13
C ALA A 3 -14.41 9.65 28.68
N ASN A 4 -15.70 9.95 28.49
CA ASN A 4 -16.26 10.28 27.18
C ASN A 4 -15.55 11.54 26.69
N SER A 5 -14.53 11.37 25.86
CA SER A 5 -13.89 12.51 25.23
C SER A 5 -14.85 13.02 24.16
N THR A 6 -15.18 14.31 24.20
CA THR A 6 -16.03 14.97 23.19
C THR A 6 -15.52 14.75 21.76
N LEU A 7 -14.21 14.55 21.62
CA LEU A 7 -13.54 14.19 20.38
C LEU A 7 -13.92 12.79 19.88
N PHE A 8 -14.08 11.81 20.77
CA PHE A 8 -14.53 10.46 20.43
C PHE A 8 -15.96 10.45 19.91
N ASP A 9 -16.86 11.16 20.58
CA ASP A 9 -18.26 11.28 20.16
C ASP A 9 -18.34 11.95 18.77
N PHE A 10 -17.49 12.93 18.50
CA PHE A 10 -17.39 13.58 17.19
C PHE A 10 -16.94 12.61 16.09
N PHE A 11 -15.89 11.81 16.30
CA PHE A 11 -15.42 10.86 15.28
C PHE A 11 -16.42 9.72 15.01
N ASN A 12 -17.23 9.34 15.99
CA ASN A 12 -18.30 8.35 15.78
C ASN A 12 -19.54 8.94 15.12
N ALA A 13 -19.84 10.22 15.36
CA ALA A 13 -21.00 10.88 14.77
C ALA A 13 -20.83 11.20 13.27
N TYR A 14 -19.59 11.31 12.78
CA TYR A 14 -19.31 11.66 11.39
C TYR A 14 -18.39 10.63 10.74
N PRO A 15 -18.63 10.21 9.47
CA PRO A 15 -17.82 9.24 8.74
C PRO A 15 -16.48 9.82 8.24
N ILE A 16 -15.70 10.40 9.14
CA ILE A 16 -14.46 11.14 8.81
C ILE A 16 -13.41 10.17 8.26
N PHE A 17 -13.34 8.94 8.79
CA PHE A 17 -12.34 7.96 8.38
C PHE A 17 -12.47 7.50 6.93
N PRO A 18 -13.64 6.98 6.45
CA PRO A 18 -13.77 6.56 5.05
C PRO A 18 -13.55 7.73 4.08
N VAL A 19 -14.03 8.93 4.41
CA VAL A 19 -13.83 10.14 3.58
C VAL A 19 -12.35 10.52 3.52
N THR A 20 -11.66 10.58 4.66
CA THR A 20 -10.23 10.93 4.71
C THR A 20 -9.39 9.90 3.97
N ASN A 21 -9.69 8.62 4.13
CA ASN A 21 -8.97 7.55 3.44
C ASN A 21 -9.18 7.61 1.92
N LEU A 22 -10.39 7.94 1.46
CA LEU A 22 -10.70 8.13 0.05
C LEU A 22 -9.97 9.34 -0.53
N LEU A 23 -9.94 10.47 0.19
CA LEU A 23 -9.21 11.67 -0.24
C LEU A 23 -7.70 11.44 -0.33
N ILE A 24 -7.11 10.78 0.68
CA ILE A 24 -5.68 10.42 0.67
C ILE A 24 -5.40 9.46 -0.48
N GLY A 25 -6.24 8.44 -0.68
CA GLY A 25 -6.11 7.49 -1.77
C GLY A 25 -6.18 8.16 -3.15
N ALA A 26 -7.13 9.06 -3.35
CA ALA A 26 -7.29 9.82 -4.59
C ALA A 26 -6.10 10.76 -4.85
N ALA A 27 -5.62 11.45 -3.81
CA ALA A 27 -4.44 12.30 -3.89
C ALA A 27 -3.17 11.48 -4.22
N ALA A 28 -3.06 10.26 -3.71
CA ALA A 28 -1.95 9.34 -4.02
C ALA A 28 -2.07 8.72 -5.43
N PHE A 29 -3.29 8.56 -5.95
CA PHE A 29 -3.53 8.02 -7.30
C PHE A 29 -3.13 9.00 -8.41
N LEU A 30 -3.21 10.31 -8.18
CA LEU A 30 -2.84 11.31 -9.18
C LEU A 30 -1.35 11.26 -9.59
N PRO A 31 -0.36 11.24 -8.67
CA PRO A 31 1.04 11.00 -9.01
C PRO A 31 1.26 9.67 -9.75
N LEU A 32 0.45 8.66 -9.46
CA LEU A 32 0.53 7.35 -10.10
C LEU A 32 0.16 7.40 -11.58
N CYS A 33 -0.92 8.11 -11.91
CA CYS A 33 -1.32 8.38 -13.29
C CYS A 33 -0.25 9.20 -14.04
N CYS A 34 0.32 10.21 -13.38
CA CYS A 34 1.43 10.98 -13.94
C CYS A 34 2.67 10.10 -14.20
N LEU A 35 3.04 9.23 -13.26
CA LEU A 35 4.16 8.29 -13.42
C LEU A 35 3.91 7.31 -14.58
N LEU A 36 2.69 6.77 -14.70
CA LEU A 36 2.32 5.91 -15.82
C LEU A 36 2.44 6.64 -17.16
N TYR A 37 1.94 7.87 -17.24
CA TYR A 37 2.04 8.71 -18.44
C TYR A 37 3.50 8.98 -18.81
N ILE A 38 4.31 9.44 -17.84
CA ILE A 38 5.75 9.69 -18.01
C ILE A 38 6.46 8.42 -18.46
N ALA A 39 6.10 7.26 -17.91
CA ALA A 39 6.69 5.99 -18.26
C ALA A 39 6.42 5.57 -19.72
N GLN A 40 5.33 6.03 -20.32
CA GLN A 40 5.03 5.78 -21.73
C GLN A 40 5.81 6.69 -22.68
N ILE A 41 5.92 7.99 -22.35
CA ILE A 41 6.57 8.99 -23.22
C ILE A 41 8.10 8.96 -23.13
N THR A 42 8.64 8.62 -21.96
CA THR A 42 10.09 8.60 -21.73
C THR A 42 10.68 7.33 -22.33
N PRO A 43 11.88 7.38 -22.93
CA PRO A 43 12.60 6.20 -23.42
C PRO A 43 13.15 5.36 -22.25
N LEU A 44 12.26 4.88 -21.38
CA LEU A 44 12.59 3.89 -20.36
C LEU A 44 12.81 2.54 -21.01
N HIS A 45 13.76 1.79 -20.48
CA HIS A 45 13.96 0.40 -20.84
C HIS A 45 12.65 -0.39 -20.63
N SER A 46 12.35 -1.33 -21.53
CA SER A 46 11.10 -2.12 -21.52
C SER A 46 10.83 -2.77 -20.17
N ASN A 47 11.87 -3.29 -19.50
CA ASN A 47 11.78 -3.86 -18.16
C ASN A 47 11.32 -2.83 -17.10
N CYS A 48 11.91 -1.63 -17.07
CA CYS A 48 11.54 -0.58 -16.12
C CYS A 48 10.11 -0.11 -16.34
N ARG A 49 9.70 0.02 -17.60
CA ARG A 49 8.32 0.35 -17.98
C ARG A 49 7.34 -0.72 -17.48
N TYR A 50 7.68 -2.00 -17.65
CA TYR A 50 6.85 -3.11 -17.18
C TYR A 50 6.68 -3.08 -15.65
N ILE A 51 7.78 -2.94 -14.89
CA ILE A 51 7.72 -2.91 -13.43
C ILE A 51 6.89 -1.73 -12.93
N LEU A 52 7.11 -0.52 -13.48
CA LEU A 52 6.33 0.67 -13.13
C LEU A 52 4.84 0.49 -13.46
N CYS A 53 4.52 -0.10 -14.61
CA CYS A 53 3.13 -0.37 -14.99
C CYS A 53 2.47 -1.39 -14.06
N MET A 54 3.15 -2.51 -13.74
CA MET A 54 2.62 -3.51 -12.82
C MET A 54 2.42 -2.95 -11.41
N TRP A 55 3.36 -2.14 -10.93
CA TRP A 55 3.25 -1.48 -9.64
C TRP A 55 2.05 -0.53 -9.60
N ALA A 56 1.88 0.30 -10.63
CA ALA A 56 0.78 1.23 -10.73
C ALA A 56 -0.59 0.52 -10.87
N LEU A 57 -0.68 -0.53 -11.69
CA LEU A 57 -1.91 -1.34 -11.80
C LEU A 57 -2.30 -1.96 -10.45
N SER A 58 -1.31 -2.42 -9.69
CA SER A 58 -1.54 -3.02 -8.38
C SER A 58 -1.97 -1.99 -7.33
N PHE A 59 -1.39 -0.79 -7.35
CA PHE A 59 -1.86 0.29 -6.48
C PHE A 59 -3.29 0.72 -6.87
N GLY A 60 -3.57 0.78 -8.18
CA GLY A 60 -4.90 1.10 -8.70
C GLY A 60 -5.96 0.07 -8.27
N SER A 61 -5.65 -1.22 -8.27
CA SER A 61 -6.59 -2.24 -7.79
C SER A 61 -6.89 -2.10 -6.30
N VAL A 62 -5.87 -1.85 -5.47
CA VAL A 62 -6.05 -1.57 -4.03
C VAL A 62 -6.90 -0.32 -3.81
N PHE A 63 -6.68 0.73 -4.61
CA PHE A 63 -7.48 1.95 -4.54
C PHE A 63 -8.96 1.71 -4.90
N VAL A 64 -9.23 0.93 -5.95
CA VAL A 64 -10.61 0.54 -6.32
C VAL A 64 -11.29 -0.24 -5.19
N VAL A 65 -10.60 -1.22 -4.60
CA VAL A 65 -11.13 -1.98 -3.45
C VAL A 65 -11.43 -1.03 -2.28
N THR A 66 -10.54 -0.07 -2.02
CA THR A 66 -10.73 0.93 -0.95
C THR A 66 -11.95 1.82 -1.21
N ILE A 67 -12.17 2.25 -2.46
CA ILE A 67 -13.38 2.99 -2.85
C ILE A 67 -14.63 2.13 -2.61
N LEU A 68 -14.62 0.86 -3.01
CA LEU A 68 -15.76 -0.03 -2.83
C LEU A 68 -16.12 -0.20 -1.35
N VAL A 69 -15.12 -0.41 -0.49
CA VAL A 69 -15.33 -0.48 0.97
C VAL A 69 -15.89 0.85 1.50
N ALA A 70 -15.32 1.98 1.09
CA ALA A 70 -15.82 3.29 1.51
C ALA A 70 -17.27 3.55 1.05
N ILE A 71 -17.65 3.11 -0.15
CA ILE A 71 -19.04 3.20 -0.63
C ILE A 71 -19.97 2.34 0.22
N VAL A 72 -19.54 1.13 0.61
CA VAL A 72 -20.31 0.26 1.50
C VAL A 72 -20.48 0.92 2.87
N ASP A 73 -19.42 1.47 3.45
CA ASP A 73 -19.47 2.21 4.72
C ASP A 73 -20.45 3.39 4.66
N LEU A 74 -20.33 4.23 3.63
CA LEU A 74 -21.16 5.43 3.46
C LEU A 74 -22.63 5.15 3.16
N LYS A 75 -23.00 3.93 2.76
CA LYS A 75 -24.39 3.52 2.55
C LYS A 75 -25.13 3.19 3.85
N ASN A 76 -24.40 2.96 4.94
CA ASN A 76 -25.00 2.70 6.25
C ASN A 76 -25.53 4.00 6.87
N GLU A 77 -26.58 3.91 7.69
CA GLU A 77 -27.20 5.10 8.30
C GLU A 77 -26.25 5.89 9.21
N SER A 78 -25.31 5.20 9.87
CA SER A 78 -24.24 5.82 10.67
C SER A 78 -23.06 6.32 9.84
N GLY A 79 -23.03 6.02 8.53
CA GLY A 79 -21.85 6.20 7.67
C GLY A 79 -20.70 5.23 7.97
N TYR A 80 -20.92 4.25 8.84
CA TYR A 80 -19.98 3.20 9.22
C TYR A 80 -20.68 1.84 9.17
N MET A 81 -19.97 0.78 8.76
CA MET A 81 -20.52 -0.57 8.83
C MET A 81 -20.81 -0.97 10.29
N PRO A 82 -22.08 -1.26 10.65
CA PRO A 82 -22.45 -1.53 12.04
C PRO A 82 -21.83 -2.84 12.54
N LEU A 83 -21.44 -2.89 13.81
CA LEU A 83 -20.83 -4.09 14.41
C LEU A 83 -21.70 -5.34 14.26
N SER A 84 -23.02 -5.17 14.32
CA SER A 84 -24.00 -6.25 14.22
C SER A 84 -23.97 -6.96 12.86
N GLU A 85 -23.56 -6.26 11.79
CA GLU A 85 -23.41 -6.89 10.47
C GLU A 85 -22.21 -7.84 10.43
N PHE A 86 -21.18 -7.62 11.25
CA PHE A 86 -20.04 -8.53 11.36
C PHE A 86 -20.29 -9.74 12.25
N THR A 87 -21.28 -9.67 13.16
CA THR A 87 -21.60 -10.78 14.08
C THR A 87 -22.54 -11.82 13.48
N ASN A 88 -23.17 -11.54 12.33
CA ASN A 88 -23.97 -12.54 11.63
C ASN A 88 -23.06 -13.66 11.09
N GLU A 89 -23.50 -14.92 11.12
CA GLU A 89 -22.68 -16.07 10.71
C GLU A 89 -22.12 -15.95 9.28
N LEU A 90 -22.84 -15.26 8.37
CA LEU A 90 -22.34 -14.91 7.04
C LEU A 90 -21.50 -13.62 7.02
N GLY A 91 -21.80 -12.68 7.92
CA GLY A 91 -21.23 -11.34 8.00
C GLY A 91 -19.78 -11.29 8.48
N GLY A 92 -19.41 -12.22 9.36
CA GLY A 92 -18.05 -12.33 9.88
C GLY A 92 -17.01 -12.70 8.83
N VAL A 93 -17.41 -13.31 7.70
CA VAL A 93 -16.47 -13.82 6.68
C VAL A 93 -15.95 -12.71 5.75
N TYR A 94 -16.76 -11.69 5.45
CA TYR A 94 -16.42 -10.60 4.54
C TYR A 94 -15.13 -9.83 4.88
N PRO A 95 -14.85 -9.42 6.13
CA PRO A 95 -13.59 -8.75 6.45
C PRO A 95 -12.36 -9.64 6.21
N TYR A 96 -12.45 -10.94 6.51
CA TYR A 96 -11.37 -11.89 6.23
C TYR A 96 -11.16 -12.10 4.74
N ILE A 97 -12.24 -12.12 3.94
CA ILE A 97 -12.14 -12.18 2.47
C ILE A 97 -11.42 -10.93 1.94
N GLY A 98 -11.80 -9.73 2.40
CA GLY A 98 -11.16 -8.48 1.99
C GLY A 98 -9.66 -8.46 2.35
N LEU A 99 -9.32 -8.89 3.56
CA LEU A 99 -7.94 -9.00 4.02
C LEU A 99 -7.13 -10.04 3.23
N ALA A 100 -7.73 -11.21 2.95
CA ALA A 100 -7.11 -12.27 2.16
C ALA A 100 -6.87 -11.82 0.72
N LEU A 101 -7.84 -11.11 0.11
CA LEU A 101 -7.69 -10.53 -1.23
C LEU A 101 -6.59 -9.47 -1.26
N LEU A 102 -6.54 -8.58 -0.26
CA LEU A 102 -5.49 -7.58 -0.15
C LEU A 102 -4.09 -8.22 -0.01
N ALA A 103 -3.96 -9.21 0.87
CA ALA A 103 -2.72 -9.96 1.05
C ALA A 103 -2.31 -10.71 -0.23
N LEU A 104 -3.27 -11.34 -0.93
CA LEU A 104 -3.04 -12.03 -2.20
C LEU A 104 -2.53 -11.06 -3.28
N ILE A 105 -3.15 -9.89 -3.41
CA ILE A 105 -2.72 -8.84 -4.34
C ILE A 105 -1.27 -8.45 -4.06
N GLU A 106 -0.95 -8.13 -2.80
CA GLU A 106 0.41 -7.72 -2.40
C GLU A 106 1.46 -8.83 -2.64
N VAL A 107 1.13 -10.09 -2.34
CA VAL A 107 2.00 -11.25 -2.67
C VAL A 107 2.19 -11.37 -4.19
N PHE A 108 1.14 -11.17 -4.99
CA PHE A 108 1.22 -11.23 -6.44
C PHE A 108 2.11 -10.11 -7.01
N VAL A 109 2.07 -8.90 -6.43
CA VAL A 109 2.98 -7.80 -6.79
C VAL A 109 4.43 -8.20 -6.54
N LEU A 110 4.72 -8.73 -5.34
CA LEU A 110 6.08 -9.17 -4.99
C LEU A 110 6.58 -10.31 -5.87
N ALA A 111 5.73 -11.30 -6.14
CA ALA A 111 6.05 -12.43 -6.98
C ALA A 111 6.36 -11.97 -8.42
N THR A 112 5.53 -11.09 -8.98
CA THR A 112 5.73 -10.53 -10.31
C THR A 112 7.01 -9.68 -10.38
N GLY A 113 7.24 -8.81 -9.39
CA GLY A 113 8.46 -8.01 -9.30
C GLY A 113 9.72 -8.88 -9.23
N SER A 114 9.70 -9.91 -8.39
CA SER A 114 10.81 -10.87 -8.24
C SER A 114 11.06 -11.66 -9.53
N PHE A 115 9.99 -12.08 -10.22
CA PHE A 115 10.08 -12.80 -11.48
C PHE A 115 10.72 -11.94 -12.57
N VAL A 116 10.29 -10.69 -12.72
CA VAL A 116 10.85 -9.75 -13.71
C VAL A 116 12.33 -9.49 -13.45
N LEU A 117 12.73 -9.33 -12.18
CA LEU A 117 14.13 -9.15 -11.83
C LEU A 117 14.97 -10.36 -12.24
N ARG A 118 14.50 -11.58 -11.96
CA ARG A 118 15.21 -12.81 -12.36
C ARG A 118 15.34 -12.94 -13.88
N VAL A 119 14.28 -12.67 -14.64
CA VAL A 119 14.31 -12.71 -16.11
C VAL A 119 15.26 -11.65 -16.67
N SER A 120 15.22 -10.44 -16.09
CA SER A 120 16.09 -9.33 -16.49
C SER A 120 17.56 -9.65 -16.22
N GLN A 121 17.87 -10.22 -15.05
CA GLN A 121 19.21 -10.63 -14.69
C GLN A 121 19.75 -11.72 -15.62
N LYS A 122 18.94 -12.75 -15.93
CA LYS A 122 19.37 -13.81 -16.86
C LYS A 122 19.69 -13.28 -18.26
N ARG A 123 18.89 -12.32 -18.76
CA ARG A 123 19.17 -11.66 -20.05
C ARG A 123 20.41 -10.78 -20.00
N TYR A 124 20.63 -10.10 -18.86
CA TYR A 124 21.82 -9.31 -18.61
C TYR A 124 23.09 -10.17 -18.67
N ASP A 125 23.11 -11.27 -17.92
CA ASP A 125 24.26 -12.19 -17.87
C ASP A 125 24.56 -12.80 -19.24
N SER A 126 23.51 -13.14 -20.01
CA SER A 126 23.66 -13.64 -21.39
C SER A 126 24.23 -12.60 -22.37
N SER A 127 24.12 -11.31 -22.06
CA SER A 127 24.61 -10.21 -22.90
C SER A 127 25.96 -9.66 -22.43
N TYR A 128 26.42 -10.09 -21.26
CA TYR A 128 27.66 -9.62 -20.64
C TYR A 128 28.86 -10.14 -21.42
N GLY A 129 29.55 -9.25 -22.14
CA GLY A 129 30.71 -9.55 -22.98
C GLY A 129 30.64 -9.00 -24.41
N LYS A 130 29.47 -8.57 -24.89
CA LYS A 130 29.28 -8.03 -26.26
C LYS A 130 29.01 -6.53 -26.34
N THR A 131 29.42 -5.77 -25.33
CA THR A 131 29.45 -4.29 -25.29
C THR A 131 28.13 -3.58 -25.63
N SER A 132 27.44 -3.14 -24.58
CA SER A 132 26.51 -2.01 -24.67
C SER A 132 26.44 -1.37 -23.29
N LEU A 133 27.08 -0.20 -23.14
CA LEU A 133 27.15 0.57 -21.88
C LEU A 133 25.75 0.76 -21.25
N THR A 134 24.73 0.88 -22.10
CA THR A 134 23.31 1.06 -21.73
C THR A 134 22.69 -0.13 -20.99
N VAL A 135 23.21 -1.35 -21.17
CA VAL A 135 22.67 -2.54 -20.49
C VAL A 135 23.13 -2.62 -19.02
N LYS A 136 24.38 -2.18 -18.74
CA LYS A 136 24.92 -2.08 -17.37
C LYS A 136 24.18 -1.03 -16.56
N GLU A 137 23.96 0.14 -17.14
CA GLU A 137 23.29 1.26 -16.47
C GLU A 137 21.83 0.93 -16.12
N ALA A 138 21.09 0.28 -17.04
CA ALA A 138 19.72 -0.19 -16.76
C ALA A 138 19.67 -1.24 -15.64
N CYS A 139 20.66 -2.13 -15.56
CA CYS A 139 20.77 -3.11 -14.49
C CYS A 139 21.03 -2.44 -13.14
N GLU A 140 21.99 -1.50 -13.08
CA GLU A 140 22.30 -0.73 -11.87
C GLU A 140 21.10 0.11 -11.40
N MET A 141 20.38 0.76 -12.31
CA MET A 141 19.13 1.47 -11.97
C MET A 141 18.06 0.53 -11.40
N SER A 142 17.83 -0.63 -12.02
CA SER A 142 16.85 -1.59 -11.52
C SER A 142 17.20 -2.10 -10.11
N ARG A 143 18.50 -2.26 -9.85
CA ARG A 143 19.02 -2.72 -8.56
C ARG A 143 18.88 -1.65 -7.49
N ALA A 144 19.06 -0.38 -7.85
CA ALA A 144 18.81 0.78 -6.99
C ALA A 144 17.33 0.96 -6.63
N MET A 145 16.39 0.42 -7.42
CA MET A 145 14.96 0.44 -7.09
C MET A 145 14.54 -0.65 -6.09
N ILE A 146 15.32 -1.72 -5.91
CA ILE A 146 14.97 -2.82 -4.99
C ILE A 146 14.77 -2.34 -3.54
N PRO A 147 15.65 -1.50 -2.95
CA PRO A 147 15.44 -0.95 -1.61
C PRO A 147 14.18 -0.09 -1.52
N ALA A 148 13.86 0.67 -2.56
CA ALA A 148 12.64 1.48 -2.60
C ALA A 148 11.38 0.58 -2.59
N TYR A 149 11.40 -0.54 -3.33
CA TYR A 149 10.31 -1.52 -3.27
C TYR A 149 10.20 -2.17 -1.90
N ALA A 150 11.31 -2.65 -1.34
CA ALA A 150 11.32 -3.28 -0.02
C ALA A 150 10.81 -2.32 1.06
N THR A 151 11.25 -1.06 1.05
CA THR A 151 10.78 -0.04 2.00
C THR A 151 9.34 0.37 1.79
N SER A 152 8.84 0.38 0.54
CA SER A 152 7.42 0.60 0.27
C SER A 152 6.53 -0.56 0.72
N PHE A 153 7.09 -1.79 0.74
CA PHE A 153 6.36 -2.99 1.12
C PHE A 153 6.21 -3.12 2.64
N THR A 154 7.24 -2.76 3.41
CA THR A 154 7.22 -2.80 4.88
C THR A 154 5.99 -2.14 5.52
N PRO A 155 5.60 -0.88 5.20
CA PRO A 155 4.41 -0.25 5.78
C PRO A 155 3.10 -0.91 5.32
N LYS A 156 3.07 -1.50 4.13
CA LYS A 156 1.89 -2.21 3.63
C LYS A 156 1.72 -3.55 4.33
N ALA A 157 2.81 -4.30 4.51
CA ALA A 157 2.81 -5.54 5.27
C ALA A 157 2.46 -5.30 6.74
N SER A 158 3.00 -4.24 7.36
CA SER A 158 2.63 -3.88 8.73
C SER A 158 1.15 -3.51 8.84
N THR A 159 0.59 -2.81 7.84
CA THR A 159 -0.85 -2.51 7.78
C THR A 159 -1.68 -3.79 7.76
N ILE A 160 -1.32 -4.77 6.93
CA ILE A 160 -2.03 -6.06 6.87
C ILE A 160 -1.95 -6.77 8.23
N ILE A 161 -0.76 -6.83 8.85
CA ILE A 161 -0.58 -7.47 10.17
C ILE A 161 -1.42 -6.77 11.24
N VAL A 162 -1.41 -5.43 11.26
CA VAL A 162 -2.15 -4.64 12.24
C VAL A 162 -3.66 -4.81 12.06
N ILE A 163 -4.15 -4.81 10.81
CA ILE A 163 -5.55 -5.08 10.51
C ILE A 163 -5.92 -6.52 10.90
N SER A 164 -5.05 -7.50 10.61
CA SER A 164 -5.27 -8.91 10.97
C SER A 164 -5.40 -9.08 12.49
N PHE A 165 -4.44 -8.53 13.23
CA PHE A 165 -4.42 -8.56 14.69
C PHE A 165 -5.62 -7.79 15.27
N PHE A 166 -5.99 -6.65 14.69
CA PHE A 166 -7.19 -5.91 15.07
C PHE A 166 -8.44 -6.77 14.96
N PHE A 167 -8.63 -7.49 13.85
CA PHE A 167 -9.78 -8.39 13.71
C PHE A 167 -9.74 -9.55 14.72
N THR A 168 -8.57 -10.10 15.04
CA THR A 168 -8.42 -11.16 16.05
C THR A 168 -8.77 -10.68 17.46
N VAL A 169 -8.27 -9.51 17.87
CA VAL A 169 -8.51 -8.97 19.23
C VAL A 169 -9.90 -8.37 19.38
N ARG A 170 -10.48 -7.82 18.30
CA ARG A 170 -11.86 -7.30 18.29
C ARG A 170 -12.89 -8.36 18.63
N ALA A 171 -12.64 -9.62 18.28
CA ALA A 171 -13.53 -10.71 18.67
C ALA A 171 -13.64 -10.87 20.19
N GLU A 172 -12.62 -10.45 20.95
CA GLU A 172 -12.57 -10.61 22.41
C GLU A 172 -12.96 -9.33 23.16
N HIS A 173 -12.79 -8.14 22.58
CA HIS A 173 -13.03 -6.85 23.26
C HIS A 173 -13.89 -5.92 22.42
N GLU A 174 -15.11 -5.59 22.89
CA GLU A 174 -16.10 -4.78 22.16
C GLU A 174 -15.71 -3.29 22.00
N ASN A 175 -14.75 -2.79 22.76
CA ASN A 175 -14.36 -1.37 22.78
C ASN A 175 -12.94 -1.14 22.27
N ILE A 176 -12.76 -1.06 20.94
CA ILE A 176 -11.46 -0.85 20.31
C ILE A 176 -11.48 0.36 19.37
N LEU A 177 -11.57 1.57 19.93
CA LEU A 177 -11.24 2.81 19.20
C LEU A 177 -9.81 3.30 19.48
N GLY A 178 -9.23 2.96 20.65
CA GLY A 178 -7.84 3.32 20.98
C GLY A 178 -6.79 2.70 20.03
N TYR A 179 -7.15 1.65 19.30
CA TYR A 179 -6.28 1.00 18.33
C TYR A 179 -6.25 1.71 16.97
N VAL A 180 -7.33 2.40 16.60
CA VAL A 180 -7.36 3.30 15.43
C VAL A 180 -6.40 4.46 15.67
N GLU A 181 -6.37 4.98 16.89
CA GLU A 181 -5.43 6.03 17.33
C GLU A 181 -3.95 5.56 17.30
N ALA A 182 -3.69 4.31 17.71
CA ALA A 182 -2.38 3.68 17.62
C ALA A 182 -1.93 3.42 16.16
N TYR A 183 -2.85 3.00 15.28
CA TYR A 183 -2.58 2.80 13.86
C TYR A 183 -2.20 4.11 13.16
N TYR A 184 -2.89 5.22 13.47
CA TYR A 184 -2.53 6.55 12.98
C TYR A 184 -1.14 7.00 13.47
N SER A 185 -0.79 6.72 14.73
CA SER A 185 0.56 7.01 15.26
C SER A 185 1.66 6.19 14.57
N LEU A 186 1.40 4.91 14.29
CA LEU A 186 2.35 4.01 13.62
C LEU A 186 2.58 4.43 12.15
N LYS A 187 1.52 4.82 11.44
CA LYS A 187 1.61 5.32 10.06
C LYS A 187 2.48 6.57 9.96
N ASN A 188 2.35 7.51 10.91
CA ASN A 188 3.16 8.72 10.97
C ASN A 188 4.65 8.43 11.25
N GLN A 189 4.98 7.49 12.13
CA GLN A 189 6.38 7.10 12.39
C GLN A 189 7.04 6.44 11.18
N THR A 190 6.28 5.63 10.44
CA THR A 190 6.82 4.93 9.27
C THR A 190 7.11 5.92 8.13
N CYS A 191 6.30 6.96 7.98
CA CYS A 191 6.53 8.05 7.01
C CYS A 191 7.84 8.79 7.31
N ALA A 192 8.08 9.14 8.58
CA ALA A 192 9.34 9.77 9.01
C ALA A 192 10.58 8.86 8.81
N HIS A 193 10.41 7.54 8.93
CA HIS A 193 11.50 6.60 8.72
C HIS A 193 11.87 6.45 7.24
N VAL A 194 10.86 6.46 6.35
CA VAL A 194 11.06 6.46 4.89
C VAL A 194 11.75 7.75 4.44
N GLU A 195 11.38 8.91 4.98
CA GLU A 195 12.07 10.18 4.69
C GLU A 195 13.54 10.14 5.10
N ARG A 196 13.88 9.58 6.27
CA ARG A 196 15.29 9.40 6.69
C ARG A 196 16.04 8.43 5.78
N PHE A 197 15.40 7.34 5.36
CA PHE A 197 16.03 6.35 4.50
C PHE A 197 16.27 6.89 3.09
N LEU A 198 15.31 7.63 2.52
CA LEU A 198 15.46 8.34 1.26
C LEU A 198 16.53 9.45 1.37
N GLY A 199 16.60 10.15 2.50
CA GLY A 199 17.67 11.12 2.79
C GLY A 199 19.07 10.50 2.95
N GLN A 200 19.18 9.20 3.24
CA GLN A 200 20.46 8.47 3.26
C GLN A 200 20.86 7.94 1.88
N ILE A 201 19.89 7.69 1.00
CA ILE A 201 20.14 7.19 -0.36
C ILE A 201 20.42 8.34 -1.34
N GLY A 202 19.83 9.52 -1.12
CA GLY A 202 20.15 10.73 -1.88
C GLY A 202 21.32 11.49 -1.27
N TYR A 203 22.32 11.82 -2.09
CA TYR A 203 23.35 12.86 -1.86
C TYR A 203 24.63 12.54 -1.07
N ARG A 204 25.28 11.39 -1.30
CA ARG A 204 26.73 11.32 -0.98
C ARG A 204 27.69 10.93 -2.09
N ASN A 205 27.26 10.42 -3.24
CA ASN A 205 28.19 9.92 -4.27
C ASN A 205 27.81 10.29 -5.72
N LEU A 206 27.13 11.42 -5.94
CA LEU A 206 26.75 11.86 -7.29
C LEU A 206 27.33 13.23 -7.69
N PHE A 207 28.29 13.76 -6.91
CA PHE A 207 29.21 14.83 -7.30
C PHE A 207 30.60 14.52 -6.76
#